data_AF-A0A1Q5BWX7-F1
#
_entry.id   AF-A0A1Q5BWX7-F1
#
_cell.length_a   1.000
_cell.length_b   1.000
_cell.length_c   1.000
_cell.angle_alpha   90.00
_cell.angle_beta   90.00
_cell.angle_gamma   90.00
#
_symmetry.space_group_name_H-M   'P 1'
#
loop_
_entity.id
_entity.type
_entity.pdbx_description
1 polymer ?
#
loop_
_entity_poly.entity_id
_entity_poly.type
_entity_poly.pdbx_seq_one_letter_code
_entity_poly.pdbx_strand_id
1 'polypeptide(L)'
;MHDEFLCHVTAYGVCDGRRIGVPLGTYRAPTLALALWWLRDRASWIAERLDPQPDTPHLPRGALTPVADDAPDVPRVLRTWCADDVQQELVADELAAGRLVRIATSDDTTEYELMAESVDALRMQRAAPPLVVPVA
;
A
#
# COMPACT_ATOMS: atom_id res chain seq x y z
N MET A 1 -1.51 23.10 3.34
CA MET A 1 -2.64 22.18 3.52
C MET A 1 -2.88 21.56 2.16
N HIS A 2 -2.80 20.24 2.04
CA HIS A 2 -2.96 19.55 0.76
C HIS A 2 -4.42 19.20 0.58
N ASP A 3 -4.98 19.59 -0.56
CA ASP A 3 -6.42 19.46 -0.79
C ASP A 3 -6.80 18.08 -1.35
N GLU A 4 -5.81 17.30 -1.80
CA GLU A 4 -6.06 16.01 -2.42
C GLU A 4 -4.85 15.07 -2.42
N PHE A 5 -5.15 13.77 -2.31
CA PHE A 5 -4.16 12.70 -2.29
C PHE A 5 -4.47 11.65 -3.35
N LEU A 6 -3.44 11.15 -4.03
CA LEU A 6 -3.54 10.00 -4.91
C LEU A 6 -3.05 8.77 -4.16
N CYS A 7 -3.92 7.78 -4.03
CA CYS A 7 -3.63 6.52 -3.39
C CYS A 7 -3.71 5.39 -4.41
N HIS A 8 -2.81 4.41 -4.31
CA HIS A 8 -2.88 3.20 -5.12
C HIS A 8 -2.26 2.02 -4.39
N VAL A 9 -2.67 0.83 -4.83
CA VAL A 9 -2.12 -0.43 -4.37
C VAL A 9 -1.70 -1.25 -5.58
N THR A 10 -0.50 -1.80 -5.54
CA THR A 10 0.04 -2.67 -6.58
C THR A 10 0.61 -3.93 -5.94
N ALA A 11 0.28 -5.09 -6.50
CA ALA A 11 0.96 -6.34 -6.19
C ALA A 11 2.02 -6.60 -7.27
N TYR A 12 3.23 -6.95 -6.85
CA TYR A 12 4.35 -7.25 -7.74
C TYR A 12 4.72 -8.73 -7.61
N GLY A 13 4.59 -9.47 -8.70
CA GLY A 13 5.09 -10.84 -8.81
C GLY A 13 6.21 -10.92 -9.83
N VAL A 14 6.80 -12.11 -9.98
CA VAL A 14 7.81 -12.40 -11.02
C VAL A 14 7.19 -13.29 -12.10
N CYS A 15 7.27 -12.84 -13.35
CA CYS A 15 6.88 -13.61 -14.53
C CYS A 15 8.04 -13.60 -15.52
N ASP A 16 8.53 -14.79 -15.91
CA ASP A 16 9.67 -14.95 -16.83
C ASP A 16 10.91 -14.13 -16.39
N GLY A 17 11.24 -14.18 -15.11
CA GLY A 17 12.37 -13.43 -14.52
C GLY A 17 12.16 -11.91 -14.42
N ARG A 18 10.98 -11.39 -14.80
CA ARG A 18 10.66 -9.95 -14.78
C ARG A 18 9.67 -9.64 -13.66
N ARG A 19 9.91 -8.58 -12.91
CA ARG A 19 8.95 -8.03 -11.93
C ARG A 19 7.78 -7.39 -12.68
N ILE A 20 6.57 -7.88 -12.45
CA ILE A 20 5.32 -7.41 -13.07
C ILE A 20 4.41 -6.87 -11.97
N GLY A 21 3.97 -5.63 -12.12
CA GLY A 21 3.00 -4.99 -11.21
C GLY A 21 1.58 -5.14 -11.72
N VAL A 22 0.68 -5.59 -10.86
CA VAL A 22 -0.77 -5.66 -11.08
C VAL A 22 -1.46 -4.68 -10.14
N PRO A 23 -2.15 -3.64 -10.66
CA PRO A 23 -2.85 -2.68 -9.82
C PRO A 23 -4.05 -3.36 -9.14
N LEU A 24 -4.12 -3.27 -7.82
CA LEU A 24 -5.20 -3.81 -6.99
C LEU A 24 -6.24 -2.76 -6.62
N GLY A 25 -5.93 -1.48 -6.81
CA GLY A 25 -6.86 -0.39 -6.56
C GLY A 25 -6.21 0.98 -6.71
N THR A 26 -7.03 1.97 -7.02
CA THR A 26 -6.64 3.39 -7.00
C THR A 26 -7.76 4.19 -6.37
N TYR A 27 -7.40 5.27 -5.69
CA TYR A 27 -8.36 6.18 -5.07
C TYR A 27 -7.80 7.59 -5.00
N ARG A 28 -8.63 8.56 -5.35
CA ARG A 28 -8.32 9.99 -5.27
C ARG A 28 -9.05 10.54 -4.05
N ALA A 29 -8.33 10.67 -2.95
CA ALA A 29 -8.89 11.06 -1.66
C ALA A 29 -8.96 12.59 -1.55
N PRO A 30 -10.15 13.17 -1.27
CA PRO A 30 -10.31 14.62 -1.15
C PRO A 30 -9.86 15.17 0.21
N THR A 31 -9.41 14.32 1.13
CA THR A 31 -8.86 14.71 2.43
C THR A 31 -7.80 13.73 2.88
N LEU A 32 -6.91 14.16 3.78
CA LEU A 32 -5.91 13.29 4.40
C LEU A 32 -6.56 12.12 5.15
N ALA A 33 -7.63 12.39 5.91
CA ALA A 33 -8.35 11.36 6.64
C ALA A 33 -8.91 10.26 5.73
N LEU A 34 -9.42 10.62 4.54
CA LEU A 34 -9.90 9.64 3.57
C LEU A 34 -8.77 8.88 2.87
N ALA A 35 -7.60 9.50 2.70
CA ALA A 35 -6.42 8.80 2.19
C ALA A 35 -5.97 7.71 3.17
N LEU A 36 -5.83 8.06 4.45
CA LEU A 36 -5.46 7.13 5.52
C LEU A 36 -6.50 6.01 5.68
N TRP A 37 -7.78 6.37 5.72
CA TRP A 37 -8.87 5.40 5.76
C TRP A 37 -8.78 4.42 4.59
N TRP A 38 -8.58 4.91 3.37
CA TRP A 38 -8.52 4.05 2.19
C TRP A 38 -7.32 3.11 2.22
N LEU A 39 -6.13 3.59 2.63
CA LEU A 39 -4.96 2.72 2.78
C LEU A 39 -5.22 1.59 3.79
N ARG A 40 -5.82 1.91 4.95
CA ARG A 40 -6.18 0.91 5.97
C ARG A 40 -7.22 -0.08 5.47
N ASP A 41 -8.25 0.40 4.79
CA ASP A 41 -9.28 -0.42 4.18
C ASP A 41 -8.69 -1.39 3.14
N ARG A 42 -7.78 -0.90 2.28
CA ARG A 42 -7.12 -1.76 1.28
C ARG A 42 -6.15 -2.76 1.89
N ALA A 43 -5.36 -2.37 2.90
CA ALA A 43 -4.49 -3.30 3.62
C ALA A 43 -5.31 -4.43 4.28
N SER A 44 -6.42 -4.09 4.92
CA SER A 44 -7.32 -5.06 5.55
C SER A 44 -7.96 -5.99 4.50
N TRP A 45 -8.42 -5.42 3.39
CA TRP A 45 -9.02 -6.17 2.27
C TRP A 45 -8.04 -7.17 1.61
N ILE A 46 -6.75 -6.82 1.51
CA ILE A 46 -5.70 -7.74 1.05
C ILE A 46 -5.52 -8.86 2.08
N ALA A 47 -5.34 -8.52 3.35
CA ALA A 47 -5.12 -9.49 4.42
C ALA A 47 -6.24 -10.53 4.51
N GLU A 48 -7.50 -10.10 4.41
CA GLU A 48 -8.68 -10.99 4.40
C GLU A 48 -8.72 -11.95 3.19
N ARG A 49 -8.13 -11.57 2.05
CA ARG A 49 -8.10 -12.42 0.85
C ARG A 49 -6.94 -13.40 0.85
N LEU A 50 -5.83 -13.02 1.46
CA LEU A 50 -4.64 -13.86 1.59
C LEU A 50 -4.81 -14.90 2.71
N ASP A 51 -5.41 -14.50 3.82
CA ASP A 51 -5.66 -15.36 4.98
C ASP A 51 -7.10 -15.14 5.47
N PRO A 52 -8.10 -15.71 4.77
CA PRO A 52 -9.48 -15.60 5.18
C PRO A 52 -9.72 -16.41 6.46
N GLN A 53 -10.55 -15.88 7.35
CA GLN A 53 -10.90 -16.58 8.59
C GLN A 53 -11.68 -17.88 8.29
N PRO A 54 -11.58 -18.92 9.12
CA PRO A 54 -12.25 -20.21 8.89
C PRO A 54 -13.77 -20.12 8.73
N ASP A 55 -14.38 -19.09 9.32
CA ASP A 55 -15.81 -18.76 9.28
C ASP A 55 -16.19 -17.80 8.15
N THR A 56 -15.25 -17.42 7.28
CA THR A 56 -15.51 -16.58 6.10
C THR A 56 -16.55 -17.27 5.21
N PRO A 57 -17.75 -16.69 5.05
CA PRO A 57 -18.78 -17.29 4.22
C PRO A 57 -18.27 -17.41 2.78
N HIS A 58 -18.71 -18.46 2.09
CA HIS A 58 -18.42 -18.71 0.66
C HIS A 58 -17.08 -19.35 0.30
N LEU A 59 -16.26 -19.79 1.26
CA LEU A 59 -15.10 -20.62 0.93
C LEU A 59 -15.51 -22.10 0.78
N PRO A 60 -15.27 -22.73 -0.39
CA PRO A 60 -15.52 -24.15 -0.54
C PRO A 60 -14.60 -24.97 0.36
N ARG A 61 -15.06 -26.15 0.78
CA ARG A 61 -14.25 -27.08 1.57
C ARG A 61 -12.96 -27.41 0.82
N GLY A 62 -11.81 -27.28 1.47
CA GLY A 62 -10.50 -27.54 0.88
C GLY A 62 -9.95 -26.41 -0.01
N ALA A 63 -10.59 -25.24 -0.03
CA ALA A 63 -10.07 -24.06 -0.75
C ALA A 63 -8.82 -23.44 -0.09
N LEU A 64 -8.62 -23.71 1.20
CA LEU A 64 -7.48 -23.21 1.96
C LEU A 64 -6.46 -24.32 2.15
N THR A 65 -5.19 -23.95 2.03
CA THR A 65 -4.06 -24.82 2.35
C THR A 65 -3.20 -24.10 3.39
N PRO A 66 -2.75 -24.78 4.45
CA PRO A 66 -1.79 -24.20 5.38
C PRO A 66 -0.51 -23.80 4.65
N VAL A 67 -0.03 -22.60 4.92
CA VAL A 67 1.33 -22.19 4.54
C VAL A 67 2.34 -22.78 5.53
N ALA A 68 3.61 -22.81 5.14
CA ALA A 68 4.67 -23.25 6.05
C ALA A 68 4.80 -22.29 7.24
N ASP A 69 5.18 -22.80 8.42
CA ASP A 69 5.27 -22.02 9.66
C ASP A 69 6.31 -20.88 9.58
N ASP A 70 7.28 -20.98 8.68
CA ASP A 70 8.35 -20.01 8.43
C ASP A 70 8.05 -19.04 7.27
N ALA A 71 6.92 -19.21 6.58
CA ALA A 71 6.52 -18.33 5.50
C ALA A 71 6.26 -16.90 6.01
N PRO A 72 6.66 -15.85 5.28
CA PRO A 72 6.37 -14.48 5.68
C PRO A 72 4.86 -14.23 5.78
N ASP A 73 4.41 -13.83 6.96
CA ASP A 73 3.00 -13.61 7.28
C ASP A 73 2.56 -12.18 6.92
N VAL A 74 2.42 -11.93 5.62
CA VAL A 74 1.89 -10.68 5.06
C VAL A 74 0.55 -10.27 5.69
N PRO A 75 -0.44 -11.16 5.84
CA PRO A 75 -1.73 -10.80 6.41
C PRO A 75 -1.63 -10.25 7.83
N ARG A 76 -0.81 -10.87 8.69
CA ARG A 76 -0.56 -10.36 10.05
C ARG A 76 0.16 -9.01 10.03
N VAL A 77 1.16 -8.83 9.16
CA VAL A 77 1.86 -7.54 9.03
C VAL A 77 0.89 -6.43 8.67
N LEU A 78 0.03 -6.65 7.66
CA LEU A 78 -0.98 -5.69 7.23
C LEU A 78 -2.00 -5.38 8.33
N ARG A 79 -2.52 -6.41 9.03
CA ARG A 79 -3.44 -6.22 10.17
C ARG A 79 -2.79 -5.46 11.32
N THR A 80 -1.53 -5.76 11.62
CA THR A 80 -0.75 -5.08 12.65
C THR A 80 -0.59 -3.61 12.30
N TRP A 81 -0.19 -3.30 11.07
CA TRP A 81 -0.08 -1.92 10.60
C TRP A 81 -1.41 -1.16 10.66
N CYS A 82 -2.52 -1.79 10.26
CA CYS A 82 -3.86 -1.18 10.36
C CYS A 82 -4.28 -0.83 11.79
N ALA A 83 -3.75 -1.56 12.79
CA ALA A 83 -4.07 -1.41 14.20
C ALA A 83 -3.03 -0.58 14.98
N ASP A 84 -1.92 -0.18 14.36
CA ASP A 84 -0.84 0.58 14.98
C ASP A 84 -1.07 2.09 14.80
N ASP A 85 -1.70 2.72 15.80
CA ASP A 85 -2.00 4.14 15.78
C ASP A 85 -0.75 5.03 15.64
N VAL A 86 0.42 4.60 16.14
CA VAL A 86 1.67 5.35 16.02
C VAL A 86 2.14 5.37 14.57
N GLN A 87 2.07 4.23 13.88
CA GLN A 87 2.38 4.17 12.45
C GLN A 87 1.36 4.95 11.61
N GLN A 88 0.08 4.94 12.00
CA GLN A 88 -0.94 5.73 11.30
C GLN A 88 -0.68 7.24 11.43
N GLU A 89 -0.32 7.72 12.62
CA GLU A 89 0.02 9.12 12.85
C GLU A 89 1.29 9.52 12.07
N LEU A 90 2.32 8.67 12.07
CA LEU A 90 3.53 8.91 11.28
C LEU A 90 3.20 9.06 9.78
N VAL A 91 2.38 8.17 9.22
CA VAL A 91 1.95 8.28 7.82
C VAL A 91 1.15 9.57 7.58
N ALA A 92 0.31 9.98 8.54
CA ALA A 92 -0.44 11.23 8.45
C ALA A 92 0.49 12.44 8.37
N ASP A 93 1.52 12.50 9.23
CA ASP A 93 2.50 13.59 9.27
C ASP A 93 3.33 13.66 7.98
N GLU A 94 3.77 12.50 7.46
CA GLU A 94 4.52 12.42 6.21
C GLU A 94 3.69 12.93 5.02
N LEU A 95 2.44 12.50 4.91
CA LEU A 95 1.52 12.94 3.86
C LEU A 95 1.14 14.43 4.00
N ALA A 96 0.92 14.90 5.23
CA ALA A 96 0.62 16.30 5.53
C ALA A 96 1.79 17.22 5.16
N ALA A 97 3.02 16.72 5.26
CA ALA A 97 4.22 17.41 4.80
C ALA A 97 4.51 17.25 3.29
N GLY A 98 3.62 16.59 2.55
CA GLY A 98 3.72 16.42 1.10
C GLY A 98 4.73 15.36 0.66
N ARG A 99 5.14 14.47 1.56
CA ARG A 99 6.05 13.36 1.24
C ARG A 99 5.26 12.18 0.67
N LEU A 100 5.91 11.44 -0.22
CA LEU A 100 5.42 10.15 -0.71
C LEU A 100 5.50 9.14 0.43
N VAL A 101 4.38 8.50 0.76
CA VAL A 101 4.36 7.37 1.67
C VAL A 101 4.22 6.08 0.88
N ARG A 102 5.05 5.10 1.23
CA ARG A 102 5.07 3.76 0.65
C ARG A 102 5.16 2.73 1.77
N ILE A 103 4.15 1.88 1.87
CA ILE A 103 4.11 0.73 2.78
C ILE A 103 4.22 -0.51 1.90
N ALA A 104 5.27 -1.30 2.11
CA ALA A 104 5.51 -2.50 1.33
C ALA A 104 5.79 -3.70 2.24
N THR A 105 5.22 -4.84 1.88
CA THR A 105 5.43 -6.13 2.53
C THR A 105 5.42 -7.22 1.47
N SER A 106 6.14 -8.31 1.70
CA SER A 106 6.25 -9.39 0.71
C SER A 106 6.12 -10.76 1.37
N ASP A 107 5.48 -11.67 0.66
CA ASP A 107 5.62 -13.12 0.86
C ASP A 107 6.67 -13.68 -0.12
N ASP A 108 6.79 -15.01 -0.17
CA ASP A 108 7.76 -15.71 -1.02
C ASP A 108 7.53 -15.49 -2.52
N THR A 109 6.35 -15.02 -2.90
CA THR A 109 5.89 -14.94 -4.29
C THR A 109 5.56 -13.52 -4.74
N THR A 110 5.08 -12.68 -3.83
CA THR A 110 4.41 -11.41 -4.14
C THR A 110 4.79 -10.32 -3.14
N GLU A 111 5.13 -9.15 -3.65
CA GLU A 111 5.25 -7.92 -2.87
C GLU A 111 3.97 -7.08 -3.03
N TYR A 112 3.40 -6.64 -1.91
CA TYR A 112 2.25 -5.76 -1.86
C TYR A 112 2.70 -4.37 -1.48
N GLU A 113 2.45 -3.40 -2.34
CA GLU A 113 2.81 -2.00 -2.12
C GLU A 113 1.54 -1.14 -2.04
N LEU A 114 1.40 -0.41 -0.94
CA LEU A 114 0.39 0.60 -0.74
C LEU A 114 1.09 1.96 -0.75
N MET A 115 0.60 2.87 -1.57
CA MET A 115 1.25 4.15 -1.81
C MET A 115 0.24 5.28 -1.77
N ALA A 116 0.63 6.39 -1.14
CA ALA A 116 -0.13 7.63 -1.16
C ALA A 116 0.81 8.83 -1.31
N GLU A 117 0.36 9.81 -2.08
CA GLU A 117 1.07 11.07 -2.28
C GLU A 117 0.11 12.24 -2.36
N SER A 118 0.57 13.42 -1.94
CA SER A 118 -0.16 14.66 -2.17
C SER A 118 -0.12 15.06 -3.64
N VAL A 119 -1.28 15.33 -4.22
CA VAL A 119 -1.39 15.79 -5.60
C VAL A 119 -0.76 17.18 -5.76
N ASP A 120 -0.87 18.04 -4.75
CA ASP A 120 -0.27 19.37 -4.80
C ASP A 120 1.26 19.30 -4.71
N ALA A 121 1.80 18.41 -3.88
CA ALA A 121 3.23 18.17 -3.82
C ALA A 121 3.76 17.65 -5.18
N LEU A 122 3.05 16.71 -5.81
CA LEU A 122 3.39 16.20 -7.13
C LEU A 122 3.35 17.29 -8.21
N ARG A 123 2.34 18.17 -8.17
CA ARG A 123 2.25 19.32 -9.08
C ARG A 123 3.42 20.28 -8.89
N MET A 124 3.77 20.60 -7.64
CA MET A 124 4.91 21.46 -7.32
C MET A 124 6.23 20.86 -7.81
N GLN A 125 6.46 19.56 -7.60
CA GLN A 125 7.65 18.88 -8.11
C GLN A 125 7.75 18.92 -9.63
N ARG A 126 6.64 18.72 -10.35
CA ARG A 126 6.60 18.79 -11.82
C ARG A 126 6.78 20.21 -12.36
N ALA A 127 6.36 21.22 -11.61
CA ALA A 127 6.53 22.63 -11.96
C ALA A 127 7.91 23.18 -11.59
N ALA A 128 8.69 22.46 -10.77
CA ALA A 128 10.03 22.88 -10.40
C ALA A 128 10.93 22.91 -11.65
N PRO A 129 11.72 23.99 -11.86
CA PRO A 129 12.65 24.03 -12.97
C PRO A 129 13.64 22.86 -12.86
N PRO A 130 14.04 22.24 -13.99
CA PRO A 130 14.96 21.11 -13.95
C PRO A 130 16.23 21.52 -13.23
N LEU A 131 16.72 20.63 -12.35
CA LEU A 131 17.99 20.84 -11.67
C LEU A 131 19.09 20.83 -12.75
N VAL A 132 19.55 22.02 -13.17
CA VAL A 132 20.68 22.14 -14.09
C VAL A 132 21.94 21.88 -13.28
N VAL A 133 22.39 20.63 -13.28
CA VAL A 133 23.68 20.26 -12.70
C VAL A 133 24.74 20.47 -13.77
N PRO A 134 25.67 21.44 -13.62
CA PRO A 134 26.76 21.59 -14.58
C PRO A 134 27.65 20.35 -14.49
N VAL A 135 27.87 19.69 -15.63
CA VAL A 135 28.90 18.65 -15.76
C VAL A 135 30.25 19.36 -15.85
N ALA A 136 31.17 19.01 -14.95
CA ALA A 136 32.56 19.44 -14.97
C ALA A 136 33.43 18.42 -15.72
#